data_AF-A0A7W0TXD8-F1
#
_entry.id   AF-A0A7W0TXD8-F1
#
_cell.length_a   1.000
_cell.length_b   1.000
_cell.length_c   1.000
_cell.angle_alpha   90.00
_cell.angle_beta   90.00
_cell.angle_gamma   90.00
#
_symmetry.space_group_name_H-M   'P 1'
#
loop_
_entity.id
_entity.type
_entity.pdbx_description
1 polymer ?
#
loop_
_entity_poly.entity_id
_entity_poly.type
_entity_poly.pdbx_seq_one_letter_code
_entity_poly.pdbx_strand_id
1 'polypeptide(L)'
;MQIQPVSMSNLGRTRSSGWLRIGASVLILGAVMQAMALSTWAQTTPEQDLTGVYTVTIVRPDLPPGLPGSAALVGLWTVAFNADGTYSMERQDVGQVASGTYEVAGSTLTFNDWNGIVGCGTPTEPTDAAAYAWQLDETGLTLTPVNDPCTDRQVLFATRPFASFEACTTTPLGAMPLMAQPEGTPVMAEATPVAAGGVAAQEGLAADDDPEEAVDRLLRQGTGCWATGDPARFLPLHSQAVLSELGSIGPLAEFAATLQTLMTTPLSFQRIGNLTMVDPSHAWAYVEVSFGGEPLPQRMDFVYEDGAWLMDTFFLFGPAPEEQMEP
;
A
#
# COMPACT_ATOMS: atom_id res chain seq x y z
N MET A 1 -15.47 34.39 -33.17
CA MET A 1 -15.73 33.05 -33.74
C MET A 1 -16.63 32.34 -32.74
N GLN A 2 -17.94 32.27 -33.02
CA GLN A 2 -18.97 31.74 -32.12
C GLN A 2 -19.13 30.25 -32.38
N ILE A 3 -19.07 29.43 -31.33
CA ILE A 3 -19.37 27.99 -31.39
C ILE A 3 -20.71 27.79 -30.68
N GLN A 4 -21.70 27.30 -31.42
CA GLN A 4 -23.01 26.92 -30.89
C GLN A 4 -22.97 25.52 -30.26
N PRO A 5 -23.77 25.25 -29.21
CA PRO A 5 -23.91 23.91 -28.65
C PRO A 5 -24.90 23.06 -29.46
N VAL A 6 -24.51 21.81 -29.72
CA VAL A 6 -25.38 20.79 -30.33
C VAL A 6 -26.29 20.20 -29.26
N SER A 7 -27.58 20.38 -29.48
CA SER A 7 -28.68 19.74 -28.75
C SER A 7 -28.83 18.28 -29.21
N MET A 8 -28.85 17.33 -28.28
CA MET A 8 -29.39 15.99 -28.53
C MET A 8 -30.54 15.72 -27.56
N SER A 9 -31.75 15.72 -28.12
CA SER A 9 -32.98 15.31 -27.45
C SER A 9 -33.50 14.04 -28.11
N ASN A 10 -33.94 13.09 -27.27
CA ASN A 10 -34.93 12.04 -27.51
C ASN A 10 -34.61 10.91 -28.51
N LEU A 11 -34.71 9.67 -28.04
CA LEU A 11 -35.77 8.71 -28.38
C LEU A 11 -35.44 7.32 -27.80
N GLY A 12 -36.36 6.72 -27.03
CA GLY A 12 -36.16 5.34 -26.56
C GLY A 12 -37.16 4.86 -25.51
N ARG A 13 -38.45 5.08 -25.77
CA ARG A 13 -39.55 4.57 -24.95
C ARG A 13 -39.93 3.17 -25.46
N THR A 14 -39.67 2.11 -24.70
CA THR A 14 -40.28 0.79 -24.92
C THR A 14 -41.03 0.31 -23.69
N ARG A 15 -42.36 0.24 -23.85
CA ARG A 15 -43.33 -0.44 -22.99
C ARG A 15 -43.32 -1.95 -23.28
N SER A 16 -43.41 -2.76 -22.24
CA SER A 16 -44.24 -3.97 -22.14
C SER A 16 -44.31 -4.31 -20.63
N SER A 17 -45.43 -4.44 -19.89
CA SER A 17 -46.78 -5.00 -20.07
C SER A 17 -46.83 -6.52 -20.24
N GLY A 18 -47.23 -7.23 -19.18
CA GLY A 18 -47.56 -8.66 -19.19
C GLY A 18 -47.25 -9.31 -17.84
N TRP A 19 -48.11 -9.19 -16.83
CA TRP A 19 -49.11 -10.21 -16.44
C TRP A 19 -48.51 -11.59 -16.09
N LEU A 20 -48.43 -11.91 -14.80
CA LEU A 20 -48.88 -13.21 -14.28
C LEU A 20 -49.13 -13.12 -12.77
N ARG A 21 -50.41 -13.08 -12.41
CA ARG A 21 -50.95 -13.45 -11.11
C ARG A 21 -51.28 -14.95 -11.15
N ILE A 22 -51.40 -15.53 -9.95
CA ILE A 22 -52.12 -16.77 -9.57
C ILE A 22 -51.21 -17.97 -9.28
N GLY A 23 -51.37 -18.51 -8.06
CA GLY A 23 -50.87 -19.81 -7.62
C GLY A 23 -50.47 -19.78 -6.14
N ALA A 24 -51.39 -19.55 -5.21
CA ALA A 24 -52.16 -20.60 -4.51
C ALA A 24 -51.28 -21.47 -3.58
N SER A 25 -51.44 -21.16 -2.30
CA SER A 25 -51.12 -21.92 -1.08
C SER A 25 -51.05 -23.44 -1.22
N VAL A 26 -50.00 -24.04 -0.68
CA VAL A 26 -50.05 -25.38 -0.05
C VAL A 26 -49.34 -25.30 1.30
N LEU A 27 -50.16 -25.34 2.35
CA LEU A 27 -49.80 -25.69 3.73
C LEU A 27 -49.36 -27.16 3.76
N ILE A 28 -48.13 -27.44 4.21
CA ILE A 28 -47.82 -28.74 4.82
C ILE A 28 -47.18 -28.47 6.18
N LEU A 29 -48.02 -28.66 7.20
CA LEU A 29 -47.63 -28.96 8.57
C LEU A 29 -46.79 -30.25 8.56
N GLY A 30 -45.51 -30.13 8.88
CA GLY A 30 -44.60 -31.25 9.08
C GLY A 30 -43.68 -30.96 10.25
N ALA A 31 -44.19 -31.17 11.46
CA ALA A 31 -43.39 -31.13 12.68
C ALA A 31 -42.44 -32.32 12.70
N VAL A 32 -41.16 -32.08 12.42
CA VAL A 32 -40.07 -32.98 12.80
C VAL A 32 -39.16 -32.20 13.74
N MET A 33 -39.27 -32.51 15.03
CA MET A 33 -38.29 -32.17 16.06
C MET A 33 -36.91 -32.70 15.62
N GLN A 34 -36.08 -31.83 15.05
CA GLN A 34 -34.63 -32.01 15.11
C GLN A 34 -34.09 -31.01 16.11
N ALA A 35 -34.23 -31.37 17.38
CA ALA A 35 -33.37 -30.85 18.44
C ALA A 35 -32.00 -31.55 18.31
N MET A 36 -31.25 -31.20 17.26
CA MET A 36 -29.84 -31.54 17.16
C MET A 36 -29.05 -30.26 17.39
N ALA A 37 -28.57 -30.16 18.62
CA ALA A 37 -27.39 -29.41 19.05
C ALA A 37 -26.91 -28.35 18.05
N LEU A 38 -27.51 -27.16 18.13
CA LEU A 38 -26.76 -25.93 17.86
C LEU A 38 -25.71 -25.82 18.96
N SER A 39 -24.71 -26.69 18.95
CA SER A 39 -23.38 -26.34 19.44
C SER A 39 -22.94 -25.22 18.52
N THR A 40 -23.35 -24.00 18.88
CA THR A 40 -22.66 -22.79 18.50
C THR A 40 -21.23 -23.03 18.92
N TRP A 41 -20.42 -23.47 17.96
CA TRP A 41 -19.01 -23.23 17.95
C TRP A 41 -18.91 -21.70 17.97
N ALA A 42 -19.04 -21.11 19.16
CA ALA A 42 -18.33 -19.91 19.48
C ALA A 42 -16.88 -20.33 19.33
N GLN A 43 -16.40 -20.34 18.08
CA GLN A 43 -15.00 -20.26 17.80
C GLN A 43 -14.61 -19.02 18.59
N THR A 44 -13.95 -19.27 19.71
CA THR A 44 -13.21 -18.25 20.41
C THR A 44 -12.17 -17.86 19.38
N THR A 45 -12.54 -16.93 18.50
CA THR A 45 -11.61 -16.34 17.55
C THR A 45 -10.48 -15.86 18.45
N PRO A 46 -9.27 -16.38 18.28
CA PRO A 46 -8.15 -15.94 19.10
C PRO A 46 -8.20 -14.41 19.09
N GLU A 47 -8.20 -13.83 20.29
CA GLU A 47 -8.26 -12.39 20.48
C GLU A 47 -7.08 -11.82 19.71
N GLN A 48 -7.37 -11.29 18.51
CA GLN A 48 -6.35 -10.82 17.60
C GLN A 48 -5.95 -9.45 18.10
N ASP A 49 -4.78 -9.36 18.72
CA ASP A 49 -4.25 -8.09 19.20
C ASP A 49 -3.91 -7.21 18.00
N LEU A 50 -4.60 -6.09 17.85
CA LEU A 50 -4.28 -5.09 16.83
C LEU A 50 -3.00 -4.37 17.23
N THR A 51 -1.87 -4.89 16.82
CA THR A 51 -0.56 -4.26 17.01
C THR A 51 0.18 -4.15 15.70
N GLY A 52 1.08 -3.17 15.59
CA GLY A 52 1.93 -3.00 14.42
C GLY A 52 1.84 -1.60 13.82
N VAL A 53 2.57 -1.42 12.72
CA VAL A 53 2.65 -0.17 11.98
C VAL A 53 2.03 -0.40 10.62
N TYR A 54 1.16 0.52 10.21
CA TYR A 54 0.34 0.42 9.02
C TYR A 54 0.46 1.71 8.22
N THR A 55 0.38 1.62 6.90
CA THR A 55 0.47 2.78 6.02
C THR A 55 -0.72 2.89 5.10
N VAL A 56 -1.11 4.12 4.80
CA VAL A 56 -2.15 4.42 3.81
C VAL A 56 -1.73 5.65 3.02
N THR A 57 -1.96 5.63 1.71
CA THR A 57 -1.81 6.83 0.89
C THR A 57 -3.17 7.41 0.60
N ILE A 58 -3.38 8.67 0.98
CA ILE A 58 -4.59 9.41 0.65
C ILE A 58 -4.27 10.28 -0.57
N VAL A 59 -5.04 10.11 -1.63
CA VAL A 59 -4.92 10.86 -2.88
C VAL A 59 -6.11 11.80 -3.07
N ARG A 60 -6.01 12.79 -3.98
CA ARG A 60 -7.12 13.75 -4.19
C ARG A 60 -8.47 13.09 -4.50
N PRO A 61 -8.56 12.02 -5.34
CA PRO A 61 -9.82 11.33 -5.60
C PRO A 61 -10.49 10.71 -4.37
N ASP A 62 -9.74 10.47 -3.29
CA ASP A 62 -10.26 9.90 -2.03
C ASP A 62 -11.03 10.94 -1.21
N LEU A 63 -10.89 12.24 -1.53
CA LEU A 63 -11.42 13.33 -0.72
C LEU A 63 -12.85 13.72 -1.14
N PRO A 64 -13.79 13.84 -0.20
CA PRO A 64 -15.09 14.42 -0.48
C PRO A 64 -14.98 15.83 -1.10
N PRO A 65 -15.80 16.16 -2.11
CA PRO A 65 -15.74 17.47 -2.74
C PRO A 65 -16.10 18.58 -1.73
N GLY A 66 -15.26 19.60 -1.66
CA GLY A 66 -15.47 20.76 -0.78
C GLY A 66 -15.11 20.54 0.69
N LEU A 67 -14.45 19.43 1.03
CA LEU A 67 -13.91 19.21 2.38
C LEU A 67 -12.88 20.31 2.72
N PRO A 68 -13.14 21.15 3.75
CA PRO A 68 -12.20 22.20 4.15
C PRO A 68 -10.86 21.61 4.58
N GLY A 69 -9.75 22.20 4.15
CA GLY A 69 -8.41 21.71 4.54
C GLY A 69 -8.01 20.36 3.92
N SER A 70 -8.78 19.84 2.96
CA SER A 70 -8.52 18.56 2.28
C SER A 70 -7.09 18.38 1.75
N ALA A 71 -6.44 19.45 1.29
CA ALA A 71 -5.04 19.39 0.87
C ALA A 71 -4.08 18.89 1.96
N ALA A 72 -4.41 19.06 3.25
CA ALA A 72 -3.62 18.55 4.37
C ALA A 72 -3.82 17.05 4.62
N LEU A 73 -4.87 16.44 4.05
CA LEU A 73 -5.13 15.00 4.16
C LEU A 73 -4.41 14.19 3.09
N VAL A 74 -4.03 14.80 1.96
CA VAL A 74 -3.29 14.13 0.88
C VAL A 74 -1.86 13.84 1.33
N GLY A 75 -1.43 12.59 1.16
CA GLY A 75 -0.06 12.16 1.47
C GLY A 75 0.03 10.70 1.88
N LEU A 76 1.26 10.27 2.19
CA LEU A 76 1.53 8.98 2.81
C LEU A 76 1.43 9.13 4.33
N TRP A 77 0.60 8.30 4.93
CA TRP A 77 0.31 8.26 6.36
C TRP A 77 0.80 6.96 6.95
N THR A 78 1.30 7.05 8.18
CA THR A 78 1.70 5.91 9.01
C THR A 78 0.88 5.95 10.29
N VAL A 79 0.31 4.82 10.69
CA VAL A 79 -0.41 4.63 11.94
C VAL A 79 0.24 3.49 12.71
N ALA A 80 0.67 3.75 13.93
CA ALA A 80 1.21 2.73 14.82
C ALA A 80 0.22 2.41 15.93
N PHE A 81 -0.13 1.13 16.09
CA PHE A 81 -0.92 0.60 17.20
C PHE A 81 0.01 -0.15 18.16
N ASN A 82 0.13 0.35 19.39
CA ASN A 82 1.01 -0.20 20.41
C ASN A 82 0.26 -1.19 21.31
N ALA A 83 0.97 -2.16 21.88
CA ALA A 83 0.41 -3.17 22.77
C ALA A 83 -0.14 -2.62 24.09
N ASP A 84 0.19 -1.37 24.45
CA ASP A 84 -0.33 -0.68 25.64
C ASP A 84 -1.67 0.05 25.38
N GLY A 85 -2.26 -0.12 24.19
CA GLY A 85 -3.50 0.54 23.81
C GLY A 85 -3.31 1.99 23.36
N THR A 86 -2.08 2.46 23.11
CA THR A 86 -1.83 3.78 22.52
C THR A 86 -1.66 3.69 21.01
N TYR A 87 -1.99 4.77 20.30
CA TYR A 87 -1.66 4.89 18.88
C TYR A 87 -1.01 6.23 18.55
N SER A 88 -0.22 6.25 17.49
CA SER A 88 0.30 7.48 16.87
C SER A 88 0.00 7.47 15.38
N MET A 89 -0.16 8.67 14.82
CA MET A 89 -0.37 8.88 13.40
C MET A 89 0.57 9.96 12.89
N GLU A 90 1.26 9.65 11.81
CA GLU A 90 2.26 10.50 11.19
C GLU A 90 1.98 10.67 9.71
N ARG A 91 2.30 11.83 9.17
CA ARG A 91 2.36 12.06 7.72
C ARG A 91 3.82 12.17 7.33
N GLN A 92 4.25 11.47 6.28
CA GLN A 92 5.66 11.31 5.92
C GLN A 92 6.45 12.64 5.87
N ASP A 93 5.84 13.71 5.36
CA ASP A 93 6.44 15.04 5.17
C ASP A 93 6.25 15.99 6.37
N VAL A 94 5.48 15.60 7.39
CA VAL A 94 5.19 16.44 8.57
C VAL A 94 5.69 15.81 9.87
N GLY A 95 5.74 14.49 9.95
CA GLY A 95 5.93 13.73 11.18
C GLY A 95 4.62 13.49 11.92
N GLN A 96 4.68 13.35 13.23
CA GLN A 96 3.51 13.05 14.07
C GLN A 96 2.48 14.19 14.05
N VAL A 97 1.25 13.85 13.70
CA VAL A 97 0.13 14.79 13.54
C VAL A 97 -1.08 14.45 14.41
N ALA A 98 -1.19 13.20 14.86
CA ALA A 98 -2.17 12.79 15.86
C ALA A 98 -1.65 11.64 16.74
N SER A 99 -2.31 11.47 17.88
CA SER A 99 -2.08 10.41 18.86
C SER A 99 -3.31 10.22 19.73
N GLY A 100 -3.38 9.11 20.45
CA GLY A 100 -4.44 8.88 21.43
C GLY A 100 -4.36 7.47 21.99
N THR A 101 -5.50 7.00 22.49
CA THR A 101 -5.68 5.64 22.98
C THR A 101 -6.69 4.91 22.11
N TYR A 102 -6.64 3.58 22.08
CA TYR A 102 -7.61 2.76 21.38
C TYR A 102 -7.98 1.53 22.21
N GLU A 103 -9.18 1.01 21.95
CA GLU A 103 -9.69 -0.21 22.56
C GLU A 103 -10.25 -1.12 21.47
N VAL A 104 -9.93 -2.41 21.55
CA VAL A 104 -10.49 -3.44 20.68
C VAL A 104 -11.48 -4.28 21.47
N ALA A 105 -12.73 -4.31 21.02
CA ALA A 105 -13.80 -5.11 21.59
C ALA A 105 -14.42 -5.99 20.49
N GLY A 106 -13.92 -7.22 20.38
CA GLY A 106 -14.30 -8.13 19.28
C GLY A 106 -13.91 -7.53 17.93
N SER A 107 -14.89 -7.36 17.03
CA SER A 107 -14.68 -6.78 15.70
C SER A 107 -14.76 -5.24 15.67
N THR A 108 -14.78 -4.58 16.82
CA THR A 108 -14.90 -3.12 16.91
C THR A 108 -13.63 -2.53 17.50
N LEU A 109 -13.08 -1.53 16.82
CA LEU A 109 -11.98 -0.68 17.24
C LEU A 109 -12.54 0.69 17.62
N THR A 110 -12.29 1.14 18.85
CA THR A 110 -12.72 2.45 19.34
C THR A 110 -11.50 3.33 19.59
N PHE A 111 -11.47 4.53 19.00
CA PHE A 111 -10.45 5.54 19.24
C PHE A 111 -10.91 6.51 20.33
N ASN A 112 -10.06 6.68 21.34
CA ASN A 112 -10.24 7.51 22.52
C ASN A 112 -9.13 8.57 22.59
N ASP A 113 -9.36 9.64 23.35
CA ASP A 113 -8.35 10.66 23.68
C ASP A 113 -7.57 11.24 22.48
N TRP A 114 -8.24 11.42 21.34
CA TRP A 114 -7.64 11.98 20.12
C TRP A 114 -6.97 13.34 20.39
N ASN A 115 -5.66 13.39 20.20
CA ASN A 115 -4.86 14.59 20.32
C ASN A 115 -4.04 14.80 19.04
N GLY A 116 -4.39 15.81 18.25
CA GLY A 116 -3.75 16.06 16.96
C GLY A 116 -4.24 17.33 16.28
N ILE A 117 -3.51 17.73 15.24
CA ILE A 117 -3.84 18.87 14.36
C ILE A 117 -4.73 18.48 13.18
N VAL A 118 -4.88 17.18 12.94
CA VAL A 118 -5.73 16.57 11.92
C VAL A 118 -6.83 15.78 12.63
N GLY A 119 -7.99 15.67 11.99
CA GLY A 119 -9.18 15.12 12.63
C GLY A 119 -9.92 16.17 13.46
N CYS A 120 -11.17 15.84 13.74
CA CYS A 120 -12.05 16.65 14.57
C CYS A 120 -11.63 16.47 16.03
N GLY A 121 -11.83 17.51 16.84
CA GLY A 121 -11.53 17.46 18.26
C GLY A 121 -12.19 16.28 18.96
N THR A 122 -11.64 15.90 20.11
CA THR A 122 -12.22 14.83 20.93
C THR A 122 -13.70 15.10 21.19
N PRO A 123 -14.55 14.09 21.01
CA PRO A 123 -15.92 14.20 21.44
C PRO A 123 -15.96 14.44 22.95
N THR A 124 -16.83 15.34 23.40
CA THR A 124 -17.00 15.64 24.82
C THR A 124 -17.77 14.56 25.57
N GLU A 125 -18.52 13.72 24.85
CA GLU A 125 -19.33 12.65 25.41
C GLU A 125 -18.82 11.27 24.95
N PRO A 126 -18.80 10.25 25.82
CA PRO A 126 -18.33 8.90 25.48
C PRO A 126 -19.09 8.24 24.31
N THR A 127 -20.36 8.61 24.12
CA THR A 127 -21.19 8.09 23.02
C THR A 127 -20.74 8.54 21.64
N ASP A 128 -19.88 9.55 21.59
CA ASP A 128 -19.41 10.13 20.34
C ASP A 128 -17.99 9.64 19.99
N ALA A 129 -17.45 8.68 20.75
CA ALA A 129 -16.17 8.03 20.45
C ALA A 129 -16.17 7.45 19.03
N ALA A 130 -15.02 7.55 18.36
CA ALA A 130 -14.87 7.06 17.01
C ALA A 130 -14.78 5.54 17.03
N ALA A 131 -15.78 4.86 16.49
CA ALA A 131 -15.84 3.41 16.42
C ALA A 131 -15.80 2.94 14.96
N TYR A 132 -15.00 1.93 14.72
CA TYR A 132 -14.78 1.30 13.42
C TYR A 132 -14.94 -0.21 13.57
N ALA A 133 -15.60 -0.85 12.60
CA ALA A 133 -15.42 -2.28 12.41
C ALA A 133 -14.03 -2.48 11.80
N TRP A 134 -13.27 -3.45 12.30
CA TRP A 134 -11.91 -3.68 11.82
C TRP A 134 -11.71 -5.13 11.36
N GLN A 135 -10.83 -5.30 10.38
CA GLN A 135 -10.41 -6.58 9.86
C GLN A 135 -8.92 -6.51 9.54
N LEU A 136 -8.16 -7.48 10.02
CA LEU A 136 -6.73 -7.61 9.74
C LEU A 136 -6.49 -8.96 9.08
N ASP A 137 -5.94 -8.94 7.87
CA ASP A 137 -5.53 -10.11 7.10
C ASP A 137 -4.08 -9.96 6.58
N GLU A 138 -3.66 -10.85 5.69
CA GLU A 138 -2.31 -10.85 5.11
C GLU A 138 -2.01 -9.60 4.28
N THR A 139 -3.05 -8.96 3.73
CA THR A 139 -2.91 -7.75 2.89
C THR A 139 -2.86 -6.47 3.72
N GLY A 140 -3.46 -6.48 4.92
CA GLY A 140 -3.33 -5.43 5.91
C GLY A 140 -4.59 -5.17 6.71
N LEU A 141 -4.77 -3.92 7.14
CA LEU A 141 -5.83 -3.49 8.06
C LEU A 141 -6.91 -2.73 7.31
N THR A 142 -8.15 -3.21 7.36
CA THR A 142 -9.33 -2.48 6.86
C THR A 142 -10.15 -1.96 8.04
N LEU A 143 -10.48 -0.67 8.02
CA LEU A 143 -11.38 -0.05 8.98
C LEU A 143 -12.64 0.45 8.27
N THR A 144 -13.81 0.07 8.76
CA THR A 144 -15.11 0.52 8.26
C THR A 144 -15.81 1.34 9.33
N PRO A 145 -16.27 2.58 9.06
CA PRO A 145 -16.87 3.43 10.07
C PRO A 145 -18.16 2.78 10.62
N VAL A 146 -18.25 2.67 11.95
CA VAL A 146 -19.49 2.29 12.65
C VAL A 146 -20.15 3.53 13.24
N ASN A 147 -19.35 4.34 13.94
CA ASN A 147 -19.77 5.62 14.48
C ASN A 147 -18.57 6.58 14.45
N ASP A 148 -18.58 7.54 13.53
CA ASP A 148 -17.58 8.59 13.54
C ASP A 148 -18.19 9.84 12.90
N PRO A 149 -18.53 10.89 13.64
CA PRO A 149 -19.08 12.10 13.03
C PRO A 149 -18.02 12.92 12.29
N CYS A 150 -16.74 12.57 12.39
CA CYS A 150 -15.65 13.33 11.85
C CYS A 150 -15.26 12.88 10.44
N THR A 151 -15.58 13.71 9.44
CA THR A 151 -15.23 13.43 8.04
C THR A 151 -13.72 13.29 7.83
N ASP A 152 -12.89 14.14 8.44
CA ASP A 152 -11.43 14.07 8.26
C ASP A 152 -10.86 12.73 8.75
N ARG A 153 -11.36 12.24 9.89
CA ARG A 153 -10.93 10.97 10.47
C ARG A 153 -11.44 9.78 9.66
N GLN A 154 -12.68 9.84 9.15
CA GLN A 154 -13.17 8.85 8.19
C GLN A 154 -12.31 8.81 6.93
N VAL A 155 -11.88 9.96 6.40
CA VAL A 155 -11.00 9.99 5.23
C VAL A 155 -9.69 9.26 5.53
N LEU A 156 -9.09 9.53 6.69
CA LEU A 156 -7.82 8.94 7.11
C LEU A 156 -7.90 7.43 7.39
N PHE A 157 -8.98 6.95 8.00
CA PHE A 157 -9.09 5.54 8.43
C PHE A 157 -9.90 4.64 7.50
N ALA A 158 -10.84 5.16 6.73
CA ALA A 158 -11.83 4.32 6.06
C ALA A 158 -11.87 4.45 4.54
N THR A 159 -11.08 5.33 3.93
CA THR A 159 -11.13 5.47 2.46
C THR A 159 -10.41 4.35 1.74
N ARG A 160 -9.36 3.80 2.36
CA ARG A 160 -8.55 2.72 1.80
C ARG A 160 -8.13 1.76 2.91
N PRO A 161 -7.93 0.47 2.58
CA PRO A 161 -7.19 -0.45 3.44
C PRO A 161 -5.78 0.08 3.69
N PHE A 162 -5.27 -0.14 4.89
CA PHE A 162 -3.89 0.11 5.22
C PHE A 162 -3.05 -1.10 4.86
N ALA A 163 -1.93 -0.87 4.19
CA ALA A 163 -0.91 -1.89 4.02
C ALA A 163 -0.06 -1.99 5.29
N SER A 164 0.37 -3.20 5.66
CA SER A 164 1.39 -3.39 6.68
C SER A 164 2.64 -2.58 6.33
N PHE A 165 3.20 -1.84 7.29
CA PHE A 165 4.42 -1.08 7.05
C PHE A 165 5.61 -2.03 6.96
N GLU A 166 6.38 -1.86 5.90
CA GLU A 166 7.63 -2.56 5.71
C GLU A 166 8.78 -1.57 5.87
N ALA A 167 9.48 -1.70 7.00
CA ALA A 167 10.62 -0.85 7.28
C ALA A 167 11.69 -1.04 6.21
N CYS A 168 12.34 0.05 5.83
CA CYS A 168 13.45 -0.02 4.90
C CYS A 168 14.67 -0.70 5.53
N THR A 169 14.80 -2.00 5.31
CA THR A 169 15.89 -2.84 5.81
C THR A 169 17.12 -2.81 4.92
N THR A 170 16.99 -2.34 3.66
CA THR A 170 18.06 -2.29 2.66
C THR A 170 19.34 -1.71 3.23
N THR A 171 20.40 -2.51 3.21
CA THR A 171 21.74 -2.04 3.56
C THR A 171 22.18 -0.99 2.53
N PRO A 172 22.56 0.23 2.95
CA PRO A 172 22.96 1.28 2.01
C PRO A 172 24.12 0.86 1.11
N LEU A 173 24.04 1.20 -0.18
CA LEU A 173 25.18 1.08 -1.12
C LEU A 173 26.38 1.88 -0.57
N GLY A 174 27.45 1.16 -0.20
CA GLY A 174 28.67 1.76 0.37
C GLY A 174 28.84 1.59 1.89
N ALA A 175 27.83 1.09 2.60
CA ALA A 175 27.99 0.64 3.99
C ALA A 175 28.57 -0.78 4.10
N MET A 176 28.71 -1.49 2.98
CA MET A 176 29.54 -2.69 2.95
C MET A 176 30.94 -2.27 3.40
N PRO A 177 31.49 -2.89 4.47
CA PRO A 177 32.84 -2.57 4.90
C PRO A 177 33.71 -2.73 3.68
N LEU A 178 34.32 -1.63 3.26
CA LEU A 178 35.47 -1.68 2.38
C LEU A 178 36.44 -2.57 3.13
N MET A 179 36.42 -3.88 2.83
CA MET A 179 37.26 -4.87 3.46
C MET A 179 38.64 -4.27 3.30
N ALA A 180 39.18 -3.79 4.42
CA ALA A 180 40.43 -3.06 4.45
C ALA A 180 41.38 -3.94 3.66
N GLN A 181 41.76 -3.50 2.46
CA GLN A 181 42.77 -4.19 1.69
C GLN A 181 43.95 -4.28 2.65
N PRO A 182 44.38 -5.49 3.08
CA PRO A 182 45.63 -5.57 3.77
C PRO A 182 46.66 -5.05 2.78
N GLU A 183 47.30 -3.93 3.10
CA GLU A 183 48.48 -3.45 2.39
C GLU A 183 49.54 -4.56 2.47
N GLY A 184 49.54 -5.47 1.48
CA GLY A 184 50.22 -6.74 1.63
C GLY A 184 50.27 -7.55 0.34
N THR A 185 51.16 -7.14 -0.56
CA THR A 185 51.87 -7.96 -1.58
C THR A 185 51.02 -8.66 -2.67
N PRO A 186 51.39 -8.58 -3.96
CA PRO A 186 50.61 -9.21 -5.04
C PRO A 186 50.79 -10.72 -5.00
N VAL A 187 49.77 -11.44 -4.56
CA VAL A 187 49.62 -12.88 -4.85
C VAL A 187 48.54 -12.99 -5.92
N MET A 188 48.93 -13.46 -7.11
CA MET A 188 47.98 -13.86 -8.15
C MET A 188 47.25 -15.13 -7.67
N ALA A 189 46.14 -14.94 -6.97
CA ALA A 189 45.18 -15.99 -6.70
C ALA A 189 43.99 -15.78 -7.64
N GLU A 190 43.61 -16.82 -8.37
CA GLU A 190 42.39 -16.87 -9.16
C GLU A 190 41.20 -16.49 -8.27
N ALA A 191 40.58 -15.35 -8.60
CA ALA A 191 39.41 -14.87 -7.90
C ALA A 191 38.28 -15.88 -8.09
N THR A 192 37.93 -16.57 -7.01
CA THR A 192 36.63 -17.23 -6.92
C THR A 192 35.58 -16.11 -6.96
N PRO A 193 34.58 -16.15 -7.86
CA PRO A 193 33.55 -15.13 -7.89
C PRO A 193 32.89 -15.09 -6.51
N VAL A 194 33.00 -13.95 -5.83
CA VAL A 194 32.19 -13.66 -4.65
C VAL A 194 30.76 -13.65 -5.17
N ALA A 195 29.96 -14.63 -4.75
CA ALA A 195 28.54 -14.60 -5.01
C ALA A 195 28.01 -13.27 -4.46
N ALA A 196 27.63 -12.37 -5.37
CA ALA A 196 26.82 -11.22 -5.06
C ALA A 196 25.47 -11.77 -4.63
N GLY A 197 25.35 -12.19 -3.38
CA GLY A 197 24.04 -12.36 -2.78
C GLY A 197 23.43 -10.97 -2.75
N GLY A 198 22.51 -10.71 -3.67
CA GLY A 198 21.81 -9.43 -3.77
C GLY A 198 21.24 -9.08 -2.39
N VAL A 199 21.31 -7.80 -2.02
CA VAL A 199 20.85 -7.32 -0.70
C VAL A 199 19.41 -7.75 -0.41
N ALA A 200 18.57 -7.85 -1.44
CA ALA A 200 17.20 -8.32 -1.33
C ALA A 200 17.08 -9.80 -0.90
N ALA A 201 18.05 -10.68 -1.22
CA ALA A 201 18.07 -12.06 -0.75
C ALA A 201 18.46 -12.20 0.74
N GLN A 202 19.13 -11.20 1.33
CA GLN A 202 19.41 -11.16 2.77
C GLN A 202 18.18 -10.75 3.60
N GLU A 203 17.14 -10.20 2.97
CA GLU A 203 16.02 -9.56 3.67
C GLU A 203 14.74 -10.40 3.73
N GLY A 204 14.87 -11.71 3.45
CA GLY A 204 13.77 -12.65 3.62
C GLY A 204 12.72 -12.62 2.51
N LEU A 205 13.05 -12.02 1.35
CA LEU A 205 12.39 -12.27 0.07
C LEU A 205 12.93 -13.59 -0.49
N ALA A 206 12.55 -14.72 0.11
CA ALA A 206 13.14 -16.01 -0.21
C ALA A 206 12.61 -16.53 -1.57
N ALA A 207 13.40 -17.40 -2.22
CA ALA A 207 13.07 -18.06 -3.48
C ALA A 207 11.78 -18.91 -3.47
N ASP A 208 11.26 -19.21 -2.29
CA ASP A 208 10.11 -20.10 -2.09
C ASP A 208 8.80 -19.33 -1.82
N ASP A 209 8.85 -17.99 -1.77
CA ASP A 209 7.67 -17.16 -1.60
C ASP A 209 6.85 -17.08 -2.90
N ASP A 210 5.52 -16.99 -2.77
CA ASP A 210 4.63 -16.74 -3.91
C ASP A 210 5.04 -15.43 -4.60
N PRO A 211 5.30 -15.41 -5.93
CA PRO A 211 5.77 -14.21 -6.63
C PRO A 211 4.86 -12.99 -6.43
N GLU A 212 3.55 -13.18 -6.31
CA GLU A 212 2.63 -12.07 -6.02
C GLU A 212 2.91 -11.42 -4.67
N GLU A 213 3.05 -12.23 -3.62
CA GLU A 213 3.36 -11.75 -2.28
C GLU A 213 4.73 -11.08 -2.22
N ALA A 214 5.73 -11.67 -2.87
CA ALA A 214 7.08 -11.12 -2.93
C ALA A 214 7.13 -9.76 -3.65
N VAL A 215 6.39 -9.61 -4.76
CA VAL A 215 6.28 -8.33 -5.47
C VAL A 215 5.52 -7.30 -4.62
N ASP A 216 4.42 -7.67 -3.96
CA ASP A 216 3.70 -6.76 -3.08
C ASP A 216 4.58 -6.29 -1.91
N ARG A 217 5.41 -7.19 -1.37
CA ARG A 217 6.42 -6.89 -0.36
C ARG A 217 7.48 -5.91 -0.87
N LEU A 218 8.03 -6.15 -2.06
CA LEU A 218 8.96 -5.24 -2.73
C LEU A 218 8.38 -3.84 -2.94
N LEU A 219 7.10 -3.71 -3.33
CA LEU A 219 6.44 -2.41 -3.53
C LEU A 219 6.25 -1.65 -2.20
N ARG A 220 5.88 -2.36 -1.13
CA ARG A 220 5.80 -1.78 0.22
C ARG A 220 7.19 -1.36 0.71
N GLN A 221 8.20 -2.19 0.51
CA GLN A 221 9.59 -1.87 0.83
C GLN A 221 10.08 -0.66 0.03
N GLY A 222 9.74 -0.55 -1.25
CA GLY A 222 10.03 0.62 -2.08
C GLY A 222 9.42 1.90 -1.50
N THR A 223 8.17 1.84 -1.05
CA THR A 223 7.49 2.94 -0.36
C THR A 223 8.20 3.30 0.96
N GLY A 224 8.55 2.31 1.78
CA GLY A 224 9.28 2.52 3.04
C GLY A 224 10.68 3.09 2.84
N CYS A 225 11.44 2.59 1.86
CA CYS A 225 12.77 3.08 1.52
C CYS A 225 12.74 4.48 0.93
N TRP A 226 11.72 4.78 0.11
CA TRP A 226 11.50 6.14 -0.35
C TRP A 226 11.33 7.12 0.81
N ALA A 227 10.54 6.72 1.82
CA ALA A 227 10.24 7.54 2.98
C ALA A 227 11.46 7.91 3.85
N THR A 228 12.56 7.19 3.72
CA THR A 228 13.80 7.52 4.44
C THR A 228 14.53 8.76 3.91
N GLY A 229 14.24 9.18 2.66
CA GLY A 229 15.02 10.25 2.00
C GLY A 229 16.47 9.86 1.67
N ASP A 230 16.81 8.56 1.72
CA ASP A 230 18.14 8.02 1.45
C ASP A 230 18.15 7.19 0.14
N PRO A 231 18.67 7.75 -0.97
CA PRO A 231 18.81 7.03 -2.24
C PRO A 231 19.59 5.72 -2.13
N ALA A 232 20.56 5.63 -1.21
CA ALA A 232 21.41 4.44 -1.08
C ALA A 232 20.63 3.22 -0.58
N ARG A 233 19.43 3.45 -0.04
CA ARG A 233 18.46 2.43 0.39
C ARG A 233 17.43 2.08 -0.67
N PHE A 234 17.00 3.06 -1.47
CA PHE A 234 16.00 2.85 -2.51
C PHE A 234 16.57 2.23 -3.80
N LEU A 235 17.76 2.68 -4.24
CA LEU A 235 18.38 2.20 -5.47
C LEU A 235 18.64 0.68 -5.51
N PRO A 236 19.05 0.01 -4.40
CA PRO A 236 19.17 -1.44 -4.34
C PRO A 236 17.92 -2.27 -4.66
N LEU A 237 16.73 -1.65 -4.63
CA LEU A 237 15.48 -2.33 -4.96
C LEU A 237 15.24 -2.47 -6.47
N HIS A 238 16.18 -1.96 -7.29
CA HIS A 238 16.10 -2.01 -8.75
C HIS A 238 17.12 -2.99 -9.32
N SER A 239 16.79 -3.54 -10.49
CA SER A 239 17.66 -4.47 -11.21
C SER A 239 18.99 -3.85 -11.61
N GLN A 240 19.99 -4.69 -11.89
CA GLN A 240 21.26 -4.20 -12.44
C GLN A 240 21.09 -3.52 -13.81
N ALA A 241 20.10 -3.95 -14.60
CA ALA A 241 19.79 -3.33 -15.88
C ALA A 241 19.35 -1.87 -15.71
N VAL A 242 18.40 -1.61 -14.80
CA VAL A 242 17.95 -0.25 -14.46
C VAL A 242 19.11 0.59 -13.92
N LEU A 243 19.92 0.07 -13.01
CA LEU A 243 21.06 0.81 -12.45
C LEU A 243 22.10 1.15 -13.53
N SER A 244 22.33 0.24 -14.49
CA SER A 244 23.21 0.49 -15.63
C SER A 244 22.64 1.58 -16.55
N GLU A 245 21.33 1.58 -16.80
CA GLU A 245 20.66 2.61 -17.59
C GLU A 245 20.79 4.00 -16.94
N LEU A 246 20.52 4.08 -15.63
CA LEU A 246 20.71 5.32 -14.85
C LEU A 246 22.15 5.84 -14.97
N GLY A 247 23.14 4.94 -14.89
CA GLY A 247 24.56 5.27 -15.05
C GLY A 247 24.93 5.78 -16.45
N SER A 248 24.12 5.49 -17.47
CA SER A 248 24.32 6.00 -18.84
C SER A 248 23.89 7.46 -19.01
N ILE A 249 22.96 7.93 -18.17
CA ILE A 249 22.48 9.33 -18.17
C ILE A 249 23.50 10.26 -17.51
N GLY A 250 24.26 9.75 -16.53
CA GLY A 250 25.30 10.50 -15.84
C GLY A 250 25.88 9.75 -14.64
N PRO A 251 26.80 10.38 -13.88
CA PRO A 251 27.34 9.78 -12.67
C PRO A 251 26.25 9.44 -11.65
N LEU A 252 26.21 8.18 -11.18
CA LEU A 252 25.18 7.72 -10.25
C LEU A 252 25.09 8.56 -8.96
N ALA A 253 26.20 9.14 -8.51
CA ALA A 253 26.23 10.04 -7.36
C ALA A 253 25.44 11.35 -7.59
N GLU A 254 25.48 11.91 -8.81
CA GLU A 254 24.73 13.11 -9.16
C GLU A 254 23.23 12.79 -9.30
N PHE A 255 22.91 11.63 -9.88
CA PHE A 255 21.55 11.11 -9.91
C PHE A 255 21.01 10.91 -8.50
N ALA A 256 21.76 10.29 -7.59
CA ALA A 256 21.37 10.08 -6.20
C ALA A 256 21.09 11.41 -5.48
N ALA A 257 21.92 12.45 -5.68
CA ALA A 257 21.67 13.77 -5.10
C ALA A 257 20.36 14.42 -5.62
N THR A 258 20.07 14.22 -6.91
CA THR A 258 18.80 14.68 -7.52
C THR A 258 17.62 13.89 -6.96
N LEU A 259 17.75 12.57 -6.88
CA LEU A 259 16.75 11.67 -6.33
C LEU A 259 16.42 12.02 -4.88
N GLN A 260 17.44 12.29 -4.04
CA GLN A 260 17.24 12.72 -2.66
C GLN A 260 16.36 13.98 -2.55
N THR A 261 16.49 14.91 -3.50
CA THR A 261 15.62 16.11 -3.54
C THR A 261 14.18 15.71 -3.86
N LEU A 262 13.97 14.79 -4.81
CA LEU A 262 12.64 14.27 -5.15
C LEU A 262 12.01 13.47 -4.00
N MET A 263 12.81 12.77 -3.20
CA MET A 263 12.35 11.97 -2.06
C MET A 263 11.72 12.79 -0.92
N THR A 264 11.78 14.12 -1.00
CA THR A 264 10.98 15.01 -0.14
C THR A 264 9.50 15.00 -0.49
N THR A 265 9.15 14.54 -1.70
CA THR A 265 7.78 14.38 -2.15
C THR A 265 7.29 12.97 -1.80
N PRO A 266 6.09 12.82 -1.19
CA PRO A 266 5.55 11.50 -0.90
C PRO A 266 5.42 10.63 -2.15
N LEU A 267 5.85 9.38 -2.04
CA LEU A 267 5.72 8.36 -3.07
C LEU A 267 5.17 7.09 -2.44
N SER A 268 4.24 6.44 -3.11
CA SER A 268 3.83 5.09 -2.77
C SER A 268 3.59 4.25 -4.02
N PHE A 269 3.76 2.95 -3.84
CA PHE A 269 3.52 1.93 -4.85
C PHE A 269 2.41 1.00 -4.36
N GLN A 270 1.37 0.82 -5.16
CA GLN A 270 0.31 -0.14 -4.87
C GLN A 270 -0.02 -0.94 -6.13
N ARG A 271 0.11 -2.27 -6.09
CA ARG A 271 -0.33 -3.12 -7.19
C ARG A 271 -1.86 -3.03 -7.33
N ILE A 272 -2.34 -2.76 -8.54
CA ILE A 272 -3.77 -2.61 -8.87
C ILE A 272 -4.28 -3.66 -9.87
N GLY A 273 -3.44 -4.65 -10.20
CA GLY A 273 -3.77 -5.74 -11.10
C GLY A 273 -3.07 -7.04 -10.75
N ASN A 274 -3.45 -8.12 -11.42
CA ASN A 274 -2.79 -9.42 -11.24
C ASN A 274 -1.34 -9.36 -11.74
N LEU A 275 -0.45 -10.08 -11.06
CA LEU A 275 0.91 -10.28 -11.54
C LEU A 275 0.87 -11.23 -12.75
N THR A 276 1.51 -10.83 -13.84
CA THR A 276 1.61 -11.66 -15.04
C THR A 276 3.04 -12.13 -15.20
N MET A 277 3.27 -13.43 -15.04
CA MET A 277 4.57 -14.05 -15.28
C MET A 277 4.86 -14.10 -16.79
N VAL A 278 6.00 -13.56 -17.20
CA VAL A 278 6.53 -13.70 -18.57
C VAL A 278 7.32 -15.00 -18.68
N ASP A 279 8.17 -15.26 -17.69
CA ASP A 279 8.94 -16.48 -17.50
C ASP A 279 9.21 -16.67 -15.99
N PRO A 280 9.89 -17.74 -15.53
CA PRO A 280 10.10 -17.97 -14.10
C PRO A 280 10.85 -16.85 -13.35
N SER A 281 11.54 -15.97 -14.07
CA SER A 281 12.37 -14.90 -13.53
C SER A 281 11.88 -13.49 -13.89
N HIS A 282 10.82 -13.35 -14.70
CA HIS A 282 10.30 -12.05 -15.11
C HIS A 282 8.79 -12.02 -14.97
N ALA A 283 8.30 -10.90 -14.45
CA ALA A 283 6.89 -10.65 -14.31
C ALA A 283 6.58 -9.16 -14.55
N TRP A 284 5.32 -8.85 -14.78
CA TRP A 284 4.86 -7.46 -14.81
C TRP A 284 3.50 -7.33 -14.15
N ALA A 285 3.20 -6.13 -13.64
CA ALA A 285 1.88 -5.79 -13.12
C ALA A 285 1.56 -4.31 -13.37
N TYR A 286 0.27 -3.96 -13.29
CA TYR A 286 -0.12 -2.56 -13.15
C TYR A 286 0.01 -2.14 -11.69
N VAL A 287 0.74 -1.06 -11.49
CA VAL A 287 1.00 -0.44 -10.19
C VAL A 287 0.49 0.99 -10.23
N GLU A 288 -0.35 1.37 -9.28
CA GLU A 288 -0.65 2.76 -8.98
C GLU A 288 0.56 3.37 -8.27
N VAL A 289 1.24 4.27 -8.97
CA VAL A 289 2.33 5.08 -8.44
C VAL A 289 1.74 6.42 -8.04
N SER A 290 1.67 6.70 -6.73
CA SER A 290 1.19 7.98 -6.24
C SER A 290 2.36 8.88 -5.87
N PHE A 291 2.68 9.87 -6.71
CA PHE A 291 3.73 10.85 -6.46
C PHE A 291 3.11 12.21 -6.15
N GLY A 292 3.37 12.74 -4.95
CA GLY A 292 2.73 13.98 -4.49
C GLY A 292 1.21 13.88 -4.33
N GLY A 293 0.68 12.66 -4.16
CA GLY A 293 -0.74 12.39 -4.01
C GLY A 293 -1.54 12.36 -5.33
N GLU A 294 -0.85 12.32 -6.47
CA GLU A 294 -1.47 12.11 -7.78
C GLU A 294 -1.25 10.66 -8.21
N PRO A 295 -2.31 9.82 -8.21
CA PRO A 295 -2.21 8.42 -8.57
C PRO A 295 -2.03 8.29 -10.08
N LEU A 296 -1.00 7.57 -10.50
CA LEU A 296 -0.69 7.29 -11.89
C LEU A 296 -0.56 5.78 -12.07
N PRO A 297 -1.50 5.11 -12.75
CA PRO A 297 -1.35 3.70 -13.08
C PRO A 297 -0.21 3.55 -14.09
N GLN A 298 0.79 2.75 -13.75
CA GLN A 298 1.94 2.44 -14.60
C GLN A 298 2.08 0.92 -14.71
N ARG A 299 2.50 0.44 -15.89
CA ARG A 299 3.03 -0.91 -15.99
C ARG A 299 4.43 -0.90 -15.38
N MET A 300 4.68 -1.80 -14.44
CA MET A 300 6.01 -2.03 -13.88
C MET A 300 6.41 -3.47 -14.16
N ASP A 301 7.62 -3.63 -14.67
CA ASP A 301 8.27 -4.91 -14.86
C ASP A 301 9.14 -5.24 -13.64
N PHE A 302 9.24 -6.53 -13.34
CA PHE A 302 9.96 -7.09 -12.21
C PHE A 302 10.85 -8.23 -12.69
N VAL A 303 12.02 -8.36 -12.08
CA VAL A 303 12.97 -9.42 -12.38
C VAL A 303 13.44 -10.10 -11.10
N TYR A 304 13.60 -11.42 -11.15
CA TYR A 304 14.15 -12.21 -10.07
C TYR A 304 15.67 -12.39 -10.28
N GLU A 305 16.48 -11.64 -9.54
CA GLU A 305 17.94 -11.64 -9.61
C GLU A 305 18.54 -11.99 -8.24
N ASP A 306 19.59 -12.82 -8.24
CA ASP A 306 20.37 -13.16 -7.05
C ASP A 306 19.56 -13.59 -5.82
N GLY A 307 18.40 -14.22 -6.05
CA GLY A 307 17.56 -14.77 -4.99
C GLY A 307 16.40 -13.88 -4.56
N ALA A 308 16.15 -12.75 -5.21
CA ALA A 308 15.04 -11.86 -4.85
C ALA A 308 14.42 -11.14 -6.05
N TRP A 309 13.16 -10.72 -5.90
CA TRP A 309 12.47 -9.86 -6.86
C TRP A 309 12.94 -8.41 -6.73
N LEU A 310 13.20 -7.76 -7.86
CA LEU A 310 13.63 -6.38 -8.00
C LEU A 310 12.74 -5.65 -9.02
N MET A 311 12.68 -4.32 -8.90
CA MET A 311 12.01 -3.47 -9.88
C MET A 311 12.88 -3.36 -11.13
N ASP A 312 12.37 -3.83 -12.26
CA ASP A 312 13.02 -3.71 -13.58
C ASP A 312 12.45 -2.54 -14.39
N THR A 313 11.79 -1.61 -13.70
CA THR A 313 11.30 -0.36 -14.26
C THR A 313 11.55 0.75 -13.28
N PHE A 314 12.09 1.86 -13.75
CA PHE A 314 12.24 3.05 -12.93
C PHE A 314 11.08 4.02 -13.22
N PHE A 315 10.20 4.19 -12.24
CA PHE A 315 8.89 4.85 -12.37
C PHE A 315 8.92 6.29 -12.94
N LEU A 316 10.07 6.98 -12.87
CA LEU A 316 10.23 8.33 -13.40
C LEU A 316 10.40 8.37 -14.93
N PHE A 317 10.77 7.26 -15.57
CA PHE A 317 10.98 7.23 -17.01
C PHE A 317 9.77 6.71 -17.77
N GLY A 318 8.85 5.98 -17.12
CA GLY A 318 7.69 5.34 -17.72
C GLY A 318 8.07 4.40 -18.89
N PRO A 319 7.16 3.55 -19.37
CA PRO A 319 7.39 2.87 -20.63
C PRO A 319 7.40 3.91 -21.76
N ALA A 320 8.30 3.74 -22.72
CA ALA A 320 8.32 4.57 -23.92
C ALA A 320 6.91 4.59 -24.55
N PRO A 321 6.42 5.75 -25.05
CA PRO A 321 5.04 5.89 -25.56
C PRO A 321 4.64 4.88 -26.64
N GLU A 322 5.61 4.24 -27.30
CA GLU A 322 5.39 3.30 -28.40
C GLU A 322 4.91 1.91 -27.94
N GLU A 323 5.15 1.50 -26.69
CA GLU A 323 4.70 0.19 -26.16
C GLU A 323 3.31 0.21 -25.52
N GLN A 324 2.67 1.38 -25.37
CA GLN A 324 1.33 1.50 -24.80
C GLN A 324 0.19 1.26 -25.81
N MET A 325 0.50 0.81 -27.04
CA MET A 325 -0.43 0.74 -28.17
C MET A 325 -0.71 -0.67 -28.72
N GLU A 326 -0.36 -1.75 -28.02
CA GLU A 326 -0.86 -3.09 -28.36
C GLU A 326 -1.89 -3.58 -27.33
N PRO A 327 -3.18 -3.75 -27.71
CA PRO A 327 -4.24 -4.29 -26.86
C PRO A 327 -4.20 -5.81 -26.70
#